data_AF-A0A6F8YVX9-F1
#
_entry.id   AF-A0A6F8YVX9-F1
#
_cell.length_a   1.000
_cell.length_b   1.000
_cell.length_c   1.000
_cell.angle_alpha   90.00
_cell.angle_beta   90.00
_cell.angle_gamma   90.00
#
_symmetry.space_group_name_H-M   'P 1'
#
loop_
_entity.id
_entity.type
_entity.pdbx_description
1 polymer ?
#
loop_
_entity_poly.entity_id
_entity_poly.type
_entity_poly.pdbx_seq_one_letter_code
_entity_poly.pdbx_strand_id
1 'polypeptide(L)'
;MVNITIQSNLLVLAAAATLAADPARNGRAWRVLRLDGLLGITITGVVYATVLAGLVAHEGVEVWLNAAFHYFCPLWTVVGWLLFGPRPRITWHTVWWAFAWPAAWVAYTLVRGAVTGWYPYPFLDVTDLGYPVALRNVAFVLVLALAVADLLRRLDRRLSVARASVVDHG
;
A
#
# COMPACT_ATOMS: atom_id res chain seq x y z
N MET A 1 -10.76 -9.95 11.67
CA MET A 1 -9.28 -9.83 11.62
C MET A 1 -8.92 -8.53 10.91
N VAL A 2 -8.23 -7.59 11.57
CA VAL A 2 -7.85 -6.29 10.98
C VAL A 2 -6.46 -6.43 10.36
N ASN A 3 -6.39 -6.61 9.03
CA ASN A 3 -5.12 -6.77 8.29
C ASN A 3 -4.89 -5.59 7.32
N ILE A 4 -3.66 -5.43 6.85
CA ILE A 4 -3.29 -4.35 5.93
C ILE A 4 -3.97 -4.51 4.57
N THR A 5 -4.20 -5.75 4.11
CA THR A 5 -4.86 -6.03 2.83
C THR A 5 -6.26 -5.43 2.77
N ILE A 6 -7.10 -5.65 3.78
CA ILE A 6 -8.47 -5.11 3.82
C ILE A 6 -8.43 -3.59 3.92
N GLN A 7 -7.63 -3.04 4.82
CA GLN A 7 -7.55 -1.60 5.03
C GLN A 7 -7.04 -0.86 3.78
N SER A 8 -6.01 -1.37 3.10
CA SER A 8 -5.51 -0.78 1.86
C SER A 8 -6.54 -0.82 0.74
N ASN A 9 -7.29 -1.93 0.59
CA ASN A 9 -8.38 -2.01 -0.39
C ASN A 9 -9.51 -1.02 -0.08
N LEU A 10 -9.88 -0.82 1.19
CA LEU A 10 -10.87 0.19 1.58
C LEU A 10 -10.39 1.63 1.29
N LEU A 11 -9.11 1.92 1.55
CA LEU A 11 -8.50 3.22 1.23
C LEU A 11 -8.47 3.46 -0.28
N VAL A 12 -8.12 2.44 -1.07
CA VAL A 12 -8.17 2.50 -2.54
C VAL A 12 -9.59 2.73 -3.02
N LEU A 13 -10.58 2.00 -2.49
CA LEU A 13 -11.99 2.18 -2.86
C LEU A 13 -12.46 3.61 -2.55
N ALA A 14 -12.16 4.13 -1.36
CA ALA A 14 -12.49 5.50 -0.98
C ALA A 14 -11.82 6.54 -1.90
N ALA A 15 -10.53 6.35 -2.21
CA ALA A 15 -9.80 7.24 -3.11
C ALA A 15 -10.37 7.20 -4.54
N ALA A 16 -10.67 6.00 -5.07
CA ALA A 16 -11.23 5.81 -6.39
C ALA A 16 -12.64 6.38 -6.49
N ALA A 17 -13.52 6.11 -5.52
CA ALA A 17 -14.89 6.65 -5.49
C ALA A 17 -14.90 8.18 -5.44
N THR A 18 -14.04 8.79 -4.62
CA THR A 18 -13.94 10.25 -4.55
C THR A 18 -13.36 10.88 -5.82
N LEU A 19 -12.48 10.19 -6.54
CA LEU A 19 -11.97 10.64 -7.85
C LEU A 19 -12.96 10.43 -8.99
N ALA A 20 -13.80 9.40 -8.92
CA ALA A 20 -14.88 9.19 -9.88
C ALA A 20 -15.94 10.30 -9.77
N ALA A 21 -16.22 10.78 -8.55
CA ALA A 21 -17.12 11.91 -8.31
C ALA A 21 -16.48 13.28 -8.65
N ASP A 22 -15.20 13.47 -8.31
CA ASP A 22 -14.44 14.70 -8.58
C ASP A 22 -13.00 14.35 -8.98
N PRO A 23 -12.68 14.31 -10.29
CA PRO A 23 -11.31 14.02 -10.74
C PRO A 23 -10.28 15.04 -10.24
N ALA A 24 -10.71 16.28 -9.98
CA ALA A 24 -9.86 17.37 -9.50
C ALA A 24 -9.67 17.35 -7.97
N ARG A 25 -10.35 16.44 -7.24
CA ARG A 25 -10.31 16.29 -5.78
C ARG A 25 -8.91 16.51 -5.22
N ASN A 26 -8.80 17.36 -4.21
CA ASN A 26 -7.51 17.72 -3.63
C ASN A 26 -7.66 18.07 -2.15
N GLY A 27 -6.54 18.09 -1.43
CA GLY A 27 -6.51 18.44 -0.01
C GLY A 27 -5.43 17.68 0.73
N ARG A 28 -4.90 18.26 1.83
CA ARG A 28 -3.78 17.65 2.57
C ARG A 28 -4.13 16.24 3.08
N ALA A 29 -5.26 16.11 3.79
CA ALA A 29 -5.72 14.83 4.33
C ALA A 29 -6.05 13.81 3.22
N TRP A 30 -6.74 14.25 2.17
CA TRP A 30 -7.09 13.37 1.06
C TRP A 30 -5.87 12.86 0.28
N ARG A 31 -4.83 13.70 0.10
CA ARG A 31 -3.57 13.28 -0.51
C ARG A 31 -2.87 12.19 0.31
N VAL A 32 -2.92 12.29 1.65
CA VAL A 32 -2.39 11.27 2.56
C VAL A 32 -3.19 9.98 2.39
N LEU A 33 -4.52 10.04 2.49
CA LEU A 33 -5.41 8.88 2.29
C LEU A 33 -5.16 8.17 0.95
N ARG A 34 -5.05 8.94 -0.14
CA ARG A 34 -4.77 8.39 -1.47
C ARG A 34 -3.40 7.72 -1.52
N LEU A 35 -2.39 8.32 -0.90
CA LEU A 35 -1.04 7.73 -0.84
C LEU A 35 -1.02 6.49 0.06
N ASP A 36 -1.75 6.47 1.17
CA ASP A 36 -1.89 5.32 2.06
C ASP A 36 -2.48 4.12 1.32
N GLY A 37 -3.58 4.34 0.59
CA GLY A 37 -4.20 3.30 -0.23
C GLY A 37 -3.25 2.79 -1.31
N LEU A 38 -2.62 3.69 -2.06
CA LEU A 38 -1.71 3.33 -3.14
C LEU A 38 -0.45 2.60 -2.64
N LEU A 39 0.22 3.15 -1.63
CA LEU A 39 1.43 2.56 -1.05
C LEU A 39 1.09 1.23 -0.38
N GLY A 40 0.05 1.22 0.46
CA GLY A 40 -0.41 0.02 1.16
C GLY A 40 -0.75 -1.10 0.19
N ILE A 41 -1.54 -0.84 -0.85
CA ILE A 41 -1.95 -1.90 -1.78
C ILE A 41 -0.79 -2.38 -2.66
N THR A 42 0.14 -1.49 -3.01
CA THR A 42 1.36 -1.87 -3.74
C THR A 42 2.22 -2.81 -2.90
N ILE A 43 2.43 -2.47 -1.62
CA ILE A 43 3.18 -3.32 -0.69
C ILE A 43 2.45 -4.63 -0.43
N THR A 44 1.13 -4.62 -0.28
CA THR A 44 0.31 -5.84 -0.20
C THR A 44 0.55 -6.76 -1.38
N GLY A 45 0.49 -6.26 -2.61
CA GLY A 45 0.74 -7.08 -3.80
C GLY A 45 2.16 -7.65 -3.86
N VAL A 46 3.17 -6.81 -3.60
CA VAL A 46 4.58 -7.23 -3.64
C VAL A 46 4.91 -8.25 -2.55
N VAL A 47 4.56 -7.96 -1.30
CA VAL A 47 4.82 -8.87 -0.17
C VAL A 47 4.03 -10.17 -0.36
N TYR A 48 2.80 -10.10 -0.86
CA TYR A 48 2.05 -11.32 -1.14
C TYR A 48 2.76 -12.18 -2.19
N ALA A 49 3.05 -11.61 -3.36
CA ALA A 49 3.64 -12.35 -4.48
C ALA A 49 5.02 -12.93 -4.16
N THR A 50 5.80 -12.29 -3.29
CA THR A 50 7.19 -12.67 -3.00
C THR A 50 7.36 -13.46 -1.70
N VAL A 51 6.50 -13.25 -0.71
CA VAL A 51 6.65 -13.83 0.64
C VAL A 51 5.50 -14.77 0.98
N LEU A 52 4.25 -14.40 0.69
CA LEU A 52 3.08 -15.13 1.22
C LEU A 52 2.46 -16.14 0.27
N ALA A 53 2.56 -15.95 -1.05
CA ALA A 53 1.83 -16.74 -2.04
C ALA A 53 2.12 -18.25 -1.96
N GLY A 54 3.33 -18.63 -1.55
CA GLY A 54 3.73 -20.02 -1.36
C GLY A 54 3.47 -20.59 0.04
N LEU A 55 2.98 -19.78 0.98
CA LEU A 55 2.82 -20.19 2.39
C LEU A 55 1.39 -20.60 2.75
N VAL A 56 0.40 -20.21 1.94
CA VAL A 56 -1.02 -20.47 2.22
C VAL A 56 -1.67 -21.07 0.98
N ALA A 57 -2.15 -22.31 1.12
CA ALA A 57 -2.98 -22.93 0.10
C ALA A 57 -4.39 -22.32 0.13
N HIS A 58 -4.94 -22.05 -1.04
CA HIS A 58 -6.30 -21.54 -1.21
C HIS A 58 -7.08 -22.50 -2.10
N GLU A 59 -8.34 -22.76 -1.77
CA GLU A 59 -9.22 -23.66 -2.52
C GLU A 59 -10.59 -23.02 -2.79
N GLY A 60 -11.28 -23.51 -3.81
CA GLY A 60 -12.63 -23.04 -4.16
C GLY A 60 -12.69 -21.53 -4.43
N VAL A 61 -13.63 -20.84 -3.77
CA VAL A 61 -13.86 -19.39 -3.96
C VAL A 61 -12.70 -18.53 -3.43
N GLU A 62 -11.94 -19.04 -2.46
CA GLU A 62 -10.85 -18.28 -1.85
C GLU A 62 -9.72 -17.99 -2.83
N VAL A 63 -9.50 -18.85 -3.83
CA VAL A 63 -8.52 -18.61 -4.90
C VAL A 63 -8.82 -17.30 -5.62
N TRP A 64 -10.09 -17.06 -5.94
CA TRP A 64 -10.52 -15.85 -6.66
C TRP A 64 -10.48 -14.61 -5.77
N LEU A 65 -10.92 -14.73 -4.52
CA LEU A 65 -10.83 -13.63 -3.56
C LEU A 65 -9.38 -13.24 -3.32
N ASN A 66 -8.52 -14.23 -3.06
CA ASN A 66 -7.10 -14.01 -2.89
C ASN A 66 -6.48 -13.34 -4.13
N ALA A 67 -6.83 -13.80 -5.33
CA ALA A 67 -6.35 -13.18 -6.57
C ALA A 67 -6.85 -11.74 -6.75
N ALA A 68 -8.11 -11.47 -6.41
CA ALA A 68 -8.67 -10.13 -6.42
C ALA A 68 -7.90 -9.18 -5.50
N PHE A 69 -7.72 -9.57 -4.23
CA PHE A 69 -7.11 -8.71 -3.22
C PHE A 69 -5.59 -8.54 -3.36
N HIS A 70 -4.87 -9.53 -3.90
CA HIS A 70 -3.41 -9.53 -3.92
C HIS A 70 -2.77 -9.40 -5.31
N TYR A 71 -3.53 -9.60 -6.40
CA TYR A 71 -3.02 -9.40 -7.76
C TYR A 71 -3.79 -8.32 -8.50
N PHE A 72 -5.12 -8.46 -8.64
CA PHE A 72 -5.91 -7.56 -9.48
C PHE A 72 -6.02 -6.15 -8.89
N CYS A 73 -6.46 -6.00 -7.64
CA CYS A 73 -6.59 -4.69 -7.01
C CYS A 73 -5.25 -3.94 -6.95
N PRO A 74 -4.13 -4.54 -6.52
CA PRO A 74 -2.82 -3.89 -6.58
C PRO A 74 -2.43 -3.43 -7.98
N LEU A 75 -2.52 -4.33 -8.97
CA LEU A 75 -2.14 -4.03 -10.36
C LEU A 75 -2.95 -2.86 -10.91
N TRP A 76 -4.28 -2.95 -10.82
CA TRP A 76 -5.16 -1.93 -11.39
C TRP A 76 -5.10 -0.60 -10.65
N THR A 77 -4.83 -0.60 -9.34
CA THR A 77 -4.60 0.65 -8.60
C THR A 77 -3.34 1.36 -9.10
N VAL A 78 -2.24 0.63 -9.27
CA VAL A 78 -0.99 1.20 -9.77
C VAL A 78 -1.15 1.68 -11.22
N VAL A 79 -1.75 0.86 -12.08
CA VAL A 79 -2.03 1.22 -13.48
C VAL A 79 -2.93 2.47 -13.55
N GLY A 80 -4.04 2.49 -12.82
CA GLY A 80 -4.93 3.64 -12.76
C GLY A 80 -4.20 4.90 -12.25
N TRP A 81 -3.38 4.76 -11.22
CA TRP A 81 -2.55 5.87 -10.72
C TRP A 81 -1.51 6.36 -11.73
N LEU A 82 -0.96 5.49 -12.58
CA LEU A 82 -0.02 5.85 -13.66
C LEU A 82 -0.72 6.53 -14.85
N LEU A 83 -1.94 6.10 -15.19
CA LEU A 83 -2.70 6.63 -16.33
C LEU A 83 -3.41 7.96 -16.00
N PHE A 84 -3.94 8.11 -14.79
CA PHE A 84 -4.83 9.23 -14.44
C PHE A 84 -4.20 10.23 -13.45
N GLY A 85 -4.29 11.52 -13.81
CA GLY A 85 -3.91 12.65 -12.96
C GLY A 85 -5.09 13.20 -12.15
N PRO A 86 -5.08 14.50 -11.77
CA PRO A 86 -3.98 15.46 -11.86
C PRO A 86 -2.81 15.16 -10.91
N ARG A 87 -1.62 15.65 -11.29
CA ARG A 87 -0.32 15.50 -10.59
C ARG A 87 0.44 16.83 -10.68
N PRO A 88 1.33 17.17 -9.73
CA PRO A 88 1.77 16.35 -8.61
C PRO A 88 0.86 16.47 -7.38
N ARG A 89 0.73 15.37 -6.64
CA ARG A 89 0.00 15.26 -5.38
C ARG A 89 0.85 14.68 -4.24
N ILE A 90 2.03 14.13 -4.51
CA ILE A 90 2.90 13.49 -3.51
C ILE A 90 4.03 14.42 -3.10
N THR A 91 4.01 14.87 -1.84
CA THR A 91 5.10 15.65 -1.20
C THR A 91 5.74 14.83 -0.09
N TRP A 92 6.89 15.27 0.43
CA TRP A 92 7.49 14.65 1.62
C TRP A 92 6.57 14.69 2.84
N HIS A 93 5.80 15.77 3.01
CA HIS A 93 4.77 15.83 4.06
C HIS A 93 3.71 14.74 3.87
N THR A 94 3.25 14.49 2.63
CA THR A 94 2.31 13.41 2.34
C THR A 94 2.91 12.04 2.66
N VAL A 95 4.17 11.82 2.29
CA VAL A 95 4.90 10.57 2.61
C VAL A 95 5.00 10.38 4.12
N TRP A 96 5.46 11.38 4.88
CA TRP A 96 5.61 11.27 6.33
C TRP A 96 4.31 10.86 7.03
N TRP A 97 3.21 11.52 6.70
CA TRP A 97 1.91 11.16 7.28
C TRP A 97 1.38 9.82 6.78
N ALA A 98 1.71 9.43 5.56
CA ALA A 98 1.28 8.15 5.03
C ALA A 98 1.93 6.95 5.74
N PHE A 99 3.12 7.15 6.34
CA PHE A 99 3.77 6.11 7.14
C PHE A 99 3.21 5.99 8.56
N ALA A 100 2.45 6.97 9.05
CA ALA A 100 1.92 6.95 10.41
C ALA A 100 0.95 5.77 10.60
N TRP A 101 0.05 5.55 9.64
CA TRP A 101 -0.92 4.45 9.68
C TRP A 101 -0.27 3.04 9.69
N PRO A 102 0.61 2.66 8.73
CA PRO A 102 1.23 1.34 8.73
C PRO A 102 2.17 1.14 9.93
N ALA A 103 2.87 2.19 10.39
CA ALA A 103 3.69 2.10 11.60
C ALA A 103 2.83 1.80 12.84
N ALA A 104 1.70 2.49 13.00
CA ALA A 104 0.75 2.25 14.07
C ALA A 104 0.18 0.81 14.00
N TRP A 105 -0.13 0.32 12.81
CA TRP A 105 -0.63 -1.05 12.63
C TRP A 105 0.42 -2.11 12.98
N VAL A 106 1.68 -1.93 12.61
CA VAL A 106 2.78 -2.84 12.98
C VAL A 106 2.98 -2.84 14.50
N ALA A 107 3.03 -1.66 15.12
CA ALA A 107 3.15 -1.54 16.58
C ALA A 107 1.99 -2.24 17.30
N TYR A 108 0.75 -1.97 16.90
CA TYR A 108 -0.43 -2.63 17.42
C TYR A 108 -0.36 -4.16 17.26
N THR A 109 0.05 -4.63 16.08
CA THR A 109 0.15 -6.07 15.77
C THR A 109 1.16 -6.76 16.67
N LEU A 110 2.34 -6.17 16.87
CA LEU A 110 3.37 -6.73 17.74
C LEU A 110 2.92 -6.76 19.21
N VAL A 111 2.34 -5.67 19.71
CA VAL A 111 1.84 -5.61 21.10
C VAL A 111 0.71 -6.62 21.30
N ARG A 112 -0.27 -6.64 20.41
CA ARG A 112 -1.39 -7.58 20.50
C ARG A 112 -0.92 -9.03 20.37
N GLY A 113 0.04 -9.30 19.48
CA GLY A 113 0.62 -10.62 19.30
C GLY A 113 1.37 -11.08 20.55
N ALA A 114 2.12 -10.21 21.21
CA ALA A 114 2.78 -10.53 22.48
C ALA A 114 1.79 -10.88 23.61
N VAL A 115 0.59 -10.29 23.61
CA VAL A 115 -0.46 -10.57 24.61
C VAL A 115 -1.27 -11.82 24.26
N THR A 116 -1.56 -12.05 22.99
CA THR A 116 -2.52 -13.09 22.55
C THR A 116 -1.87 -14.33 21.96
N GLY A 117 -0.58 -14.29 21.63
CA GLY A 117 0.13 -15.34 20.91
C GLY A 117 -0.25 -15.45 19.43
N TRP A 118 -1.09 -14.56 18.91
CA TRP A 118 -1.56 -14.63 17.53
C TRP A 118 -1.01 -13.47 16.69
N TYR A 119 -0.46 -13.80 15.53
CA TYR A 119 0.01 -12.83 14.53
C TYR A 119 -0.75 -12.99 13.21
N PRO A 120 -1.03 -11.89 12.49
CA PRO A 120 -1.79 -11.92 11.24
C PRO A 120 -0.99 -12.45 10.05
N TYR A 121 0.35 -12.49 10.16
CA TYR A 121 1.24 -12.86 9.08
C TYR A 121 2.40 -13.72 9.60
N PRO A 122 2.73 -14.85 8.93
CA PRO A 122 3.82 -15.72 9.36
C PRO A 122 5.18 -15.01 9.46
N PHE A 123 5.46 -14.05 8.58
CA PHE A 123 6.74 -13.31 8.60
C PHE A 123 6.87 -12.34 9.80
N LEU A 124 5.78 -12.06 10.51
CA LEU A 124 5.75 -11.26 11.75
C LEU A 124 5.65 -12.13 13.00
N ASP A 125 5.48 -13.44 12.83
CA ASP A 125 5.15 -14.31 13.94
C ASP A 125 6.36 -14.52 14.85
N VAL A 126 6.35 -13.86 16.00
CA VAL A 126 7.44 -13.94 16.98
C VAL A 126 7.43 -15.28 17.72
N THR A 127 6.29 -15.96 17.82
CA THR A 127 6.25 -17.27 18.50
C THR A 127 6.97 -18.33 17.67
N ASP A 128 6.89 -18.22 16.35
CA ASP A 128 7.53 -19.17 15.44
C ASP A 128 8.95 -18.75 15.04
N LEU A 129 9.19 -17.44 14.84
CA LEU A 129 10.46 -16.93 14.29
C LEU A 129 11.42 -16.39 15.35
N GLY A 130 10.91 -16.02 16.53
CA GLY A 130 11.62 -15.19 17.49
C GLY A 130 11.75 -13.72 17.06
N TYR A 131 12.00 -12.84 18.04
CA TYR A 131 12.08 -11.39 17.81
C TYR A 131 13.12 -10.96 16.76
N PRO A 132 14.35 -11.49 16.75
CA PRO A 132 15.37 -11.01 15.81
C PRO A 132 14.95 -11.18 14.34
N VAL A 133 14.37 -12.34 14.00
CA VAL A 133 13.94 -12.65 12.64
C VAL A 133 12.68 -11.87 12.26
N ALA A 134 11.69 -11.82 13.15
CA ALA A 134 10.46 -11.05 12.92
C ALA A 134 10.74 -9.55 12.71
N LEU A 135 11.59 -8.94 13.56
CA LEU A 135 11.96 -7.53 13.43
C LEU A 135 12.79 -7.24 12.18
N ARG A 136 13.68 -8.16 11.79
CA ARG A 136 14.40 -8.07 10.51
C ARG A 136 13.43 -8.08 9.32
N ASN A 137 12.42 -8.95 9.34
CA ASN A 137 11.41 -9.03 8.27
C ASN A 137 10.58 -7.72 8.22
N VAL A 138 10.17 -7.19 9.36
CA VAL A 138 9.53 -5.86 9.46
C VAL A 138 10.42 -4.78 8.84
N ALA A 139 11.72 -4.76 9.19
CA ALA A 139 12.66 -3.79 8.66
C ALA A 139 12.78 -3.87 7.13
N PHE A 140 12.82 -5.07 6.55
CA PHE A 140 12.81 -5.24 5.08
C PHE A 140 11.54 -4.67 4.44
N VAL A 141 10.37 -4.94 5.02
CA VAL A 141 9.10 -4.38 4.52
C VAL A 141 9.09 -2.84 4.63
N LEU A 142 9.64 -2.28 5.71
CA LEU A 142 9.77 -0.82 5.87
C LEU A 142 10.70 -0.21 4.82
N VAL A 143 11.85 -0.82 4.56
CA VAL A 143 12.78 -0.37 3.51
C VAL A 143 12.13 -0.43 2.14
N LEU A 144 11.43 -1.52 1.83
CA LEU A 144 10.66 -1.65 0.59
C LEU A 144 9.60 -0.55 0.48
N ALA A 145 8.83 -0.30 1.54
CA ALA A 145 7.83 0.76 1.56
C ALA A 145 8.45 2.14 1.31
N LEU A 146 9.58 2.45 1.94
CA LEU A 146 10.29 3.71 1.73
C LEU A 146 10.78 3.85 0.28
N ALA A 147 11.33 2.78 -0.30
CA ALA A 147 11.78 2.76 -1.69
C ALA A 147 10.60 2.97 -2.66
N VAL A 148 9.48 2.30 -2.45
CA VAL A 148 8.26 2.47 -3.24
C VAL A 148 7.69 3.88 -3.09
N ALA A 149 7.64 4.43 -1.88
CA ALA A 149 7.15 5.79 -1.64
C ALA A 149 8.01 6.85 -2.36
N ASP A 150 9.33 6.72 -2.32
CA ASP A 150 10.21 7.62 -3.06
C ASP A 150 10.07 7.46 -4.59
N LEU A 151 9.93 6.23 -5.08
CA LEU A 151 9.64 5.97 -6.50
C LEU A 151 8.33 6.62 -6.93
N LEU A 152 7.23 6.39 -6.20
CA LEU A 152 5.92 6.98 -6.47
C LEU A 152 6.00 8.52 -6.47
N ARG A 153 6.69 9.12 -5.49
CA ARG A 153 6.90 10.57 -5.42
C ARG A 153 7.67 11.11 -6.62
N ARG A 154 8.73 10.42 -7.06
CA ARG A 154 9.52 10.82 -8.25
C ARG A 154 8.68 10.70 -9.52
N LEU A 155 7.95 9.60 -9.70
CA LEU A 155 7.08 9.38 -10.84
C LEU A 155 5.93 10.39 -10.89
N ASP A 156 5.32 10.72 -9.75
CA ASP A 156 4.28 11.75 -9.65
C ASP A 156 4.74 13.11 -10.20
N ARG A 157 5.97 13.52 -9.83
CA ARG A 157 6.60 14.74 -10.33
C ARG A 157 7.01 14.67 -11.80
N ARG A 158 7.57 13.55 -12.26
CA ARG A 158 8.01 13.39 -13.66
C ARG A 158 6.83 13.39 -14.62
N LEU A 159 5.77 12.64 -14.28
CA LEU A 159 4.56 12.55 -15.10
C LEU A 159 3.78 13.88 -15.14
N SER A 160 3.93 14.75 -14.15
CA SER A 160 3.35 16.10 -14.22
C SER A 160 4.06 17.01 -15.23
N VAL A 161 5.38 16.95 -15.32
CA VAL A 161 6.16 17.77 -16.26
C VAL A 161 5.93 17.32 -17.70
N ALA A 162 5.93 16.01 -17.95
CA ALA A 162 5.73 15.46 -19.29
C ALA A 162 4.36 15.79 -19.91
N ARG A 163 3.31 15.91 -19.09
CA ARG A 163 1.98 16.33 -19.61
C ARG A 163 1.91 17.83 -19.92
N ALA A 164 2.67 18.67 -19.23
CA ALA A 164 2.69 20.10 -19.50
C ALA A 164 3.38 20.42 -20.84
N SER A 165 4.47 19.72 -21.18
CA SER A 165 5.18 19.92 -22.44
C SER A 165 4.44 19.45 -23.69
N VAL A 166 3.50 18.50 -23.57
CA VAL A 166 2.70 18.00 -24.70
C VAL A 166 1.56 18.96 -25.07
N VAL A 167 1.05 19.74 -24.12
CA VAL A 167 -0.07 20.67 -24.35
C VAL A 167 0.41 22.00 -24.95
N ASP A 168 1.66 22.40 -24.72
CA ASP A 168 2.19 23.71 -25.13
C ASP A 168 2.76 23.74 -26.56
N HIS A 169 2.72 22.62 -27.30
CA HIS A 169 3.29 22.47 -28.66
C HIS A 169 2.27 21.94 -29.68
N GLY A 170 0.97 22.05 -29.38
CA GLY A 170 -0.14 21.59 -30.22
C GLY A 170 -1.08 22.71 -30.65
#